data_AF-A0A960TB57-F1
#
_entry.id   AF-A0A960TB57-F1
#
_cell.length_a   1.000
_cell.length_b   1.000
_cell.length_c   1.000
_cell.angle_alpha   90.00
_cell.angle_beta   90.00
_cell.angle_gamma   90.00
#
_symmetry.space_group_name_H-M   'P 1'
#
loop_
_entity.id
_entity.type
_entity.pdbx_description
1 polymer ?
#
loop_
_entity_poly.entity_id
_entity_poly.type
_entity_poly.pdbx_seq_one_letter_code
_entity_poly.pdbx_strand_id
1 'polypeptide(L)'
;MPSCSNPKVPIYPWTPTASRFQAARGSFLTWLFAPGAAALAVLLFCATGCSDAGSALDASPGQTSTKAFEVQKSAEEWKEILGEQRYRVMRLHGTERAFTGKYHDFKGRGIYVCAACGKELFSSETKFDSGTGWPSFYEPLSQNAIGESRDESYGMVRTEVHCPRCGGHLGHVFSDGPEPTGLRYCINSVSLRFVANEAE
;
A
#
# COMPACT_ATOMS: atom_id res chain seq x y z
N MET A 1 -36.25 -37.97 24.73
CA MET A 1 -35.05 -38.33 23.93
C MET A 1 -35.43 -38.20 22.46
N PRO A 2 -34.59 -37.68 21.55
CA PRO A 2 -33.12 -37.46 21.61
C PRO A 2 -32.77 -35.96 21.65
N SER A 3 -31.93 -35.43 22.55
CA SER A 3 -30.47 -35.55 22.66
C SER A 3 -29.72 -35.38 21.34
N CYS A 4 -29.65 -34.15 20.82
CA CYS A 4 -28.65 -33.78 19.84
C CYS A 4 -27.37 -33.34 20.57
N SER A 5 -26.43 -34.27 20.65
CA SER A 5 -25.06 -34.09 21.11
C SER A 5 -24.30 -33.15 20.18
N ASN A 6 -23.67 -32.14 20.77
CA ASN A 6 -22.79 -31.17 20.12
C ASN A 6 -21.50 -31.87 19.61
N PRO A 7 -21.09 -31.74 18.33
CA PRO A 7 -19.80 -32.25 17.89
C PRO A 7 -18.69 -31.33 18.41
N LYS A 8 -17.84 -31.88 19.28
CA LYS A 8 -16.59 -31.25 19.74
C LYS A 8 -15.71 -30.97 18.52
N VAL A 9 -15.47 -29.70 18.24
CA VAL A 9 -14.50 -29.26 17.23
C VAL A 9 -13.09 -29.44 17.84
N PRO A 10 -12.13 -30.08 17.14
CA PRO A 10 -10.78 -30.23 17.66
C PRO A 10 -10.03 -28.89 17.65
N ILE A 11 -9.65 -28.46 18.84
CA ILE A 11 -8.64 -27.44 19.13
C ILE A 11 -7.27 -27.92 18.63
N TYR A 12 -6.77 -27.33 17.55
CA TYR A 12 -5.38 -27.52 17.12
C TYR A 12 -4.48 -26.47 17.80
N PRO A 13 -3.47 -26.88 18.60
CA PRO A 13 -2.49 -25.95 19.13
C PRO A 13 -1.48 -25.57 18.03
N TRP A 14 -1.42 -24.28 17.71
CA TRP A 14 -0.34 -23.69 16.90
C TRP A 14 0.95 -23.68 17.73
N THR A 15 1.89 -24.57 17.39
CA THR A 15 3.28 -24.47 17.86
C THR A 15 4.11 -23.66 16.86
N PRO A 16 4.82 -22.61 17.27
CA PRO A 16 5.80 -21.96 16.40
C PRO A 16 7.10 -22.78 16.37
N THR A 17 7.36 -23.46 15.26
CA THR A 17 8.68 -24.08 15.00
C THR A 17 9.66 -22.97 14.62
N ALA A 18 10.52 -22.60 15.56
CA ALA A 18 11.68 -21.75 15.30
C ALA A 18 12.71 -22.53 14.47
N SER A 19 12.82 -22.21 13.17
CA SER A 19 13.95 -22.67 12.35
C SER A 19 15.08 -21.66 12.41
N ARG A 20 16.10 -21.99 13.20
CA ARG A 20 17.45 -21.43 13.10
C ARG A 20 17.93 -21.57 11.66
N PHE A 21 18.21 -20.45 10.99
CA PHE A 21 19.13 -20.46 9.84
C PHE A 21 20.47 -19.85 10.25
N GLN A 22 21.46 -20.71 10.10
CA GLN A 22 22.86 -20.56 10.45
C GLN A 22 23.50 -19.46 9.58
N ALA A 23 24.16 -18.50 10.22
CA ALA A 23 25.04 -17.55 9.56
C ALA A 23 26.28 -18.29 9.02
N ALA A 24 26.47 -18.30 7.69
CA ALA A 24 27.70 -18.74 7.07
C ALA A 24 28.64 -17.54 6.86
N ARG A 25 29.75 -17.54 7.60
CA ARG A 25 30.89 -16.64 7.44
C ARG A 25 31.83 -17.27 6.40
N GLY A 26 32.07 -16.62 5.27
CA GLY A 26 33.14 -16.93 4.32
C GLY A 26 33.93 -15.65 4.08
N SER A 27 35.06 -15.49 4.75
CA SER A 27 36.42 -15.83 4.32
C SER A 27 37.07 -14.71 3.50
N PHE A 28 37.85 -13.91 4.24
CA PHE A 28 38.84 -12.95 3.75
C PHE A 28 39.81 -13.64 2.79
N LEU A 29 40.00 -13.07 1.60
CA LEU A 29 41.20 -13.29 0.80
C LEU A 29 41.76 -11.94 0.36
N THR A 30 42.86 -11.63 1.02
CA THR A 30 43.84 -10.58 0.75
C THR A 30 44.44 -10.73 -0.64
N TRP A 31 44.47 -9.64 -1.42
CA TRP A 31 45.40 -9.50 -2.55
C TRP A 31 46.50 -8.53 -2.17
N LEU A 32 47.74 -9.03 -2.29
CA LEU A 32 49.00 -8.35 -2.06
C LEU A 32 49.42 -7.51 -3.28
N PHE A 33 49.95 -6.32 -2.97
CA PHE A 33 51.03 -5.55 -3.62
C PHE A 33 51.31 -5.67 -5.13
N ALA A 34 51.39 -4.51 -5.81
CA ALA A 34 52.69 -3.98 -6.29
C ALA A 34 52.60 -2.48 -6.71
N PRO A 35 53.71 -1.70 -6.59
CA PRO A 35 53.76 -0.25 -6.85
C PRO A 35 54.49 0.14 -8.15
N GLY A 36 54.39 1.42 -8.53
CA GLY A 36 55.24 2.09 -9.55
C GLY A 36 54.42 2.72 -10.68
N ALA A 37 54.75 3.85 -11.28
CA ALA A 37 55.81 4.85 -11.10
C ALA A 37 55.32 6.14 -11.79
N ALA A 38 55.91 7.28 -11.42
CA ALA A 38 55.64 8.58 -12.01
C ALA A 38 56.11 8.68 -13.48
N ALA A 39 55.40 9.46 -14.29
CA ALA A 39 55.95 10.09 -15.49
C ALA A 39 55.22 11.41 -15.78
N LEU A 40 55.99 12.49 -15.76
CA LEU A 40 55.65 13.84 -16.21
C LEU A 40 55.66 13.87 -17.75
N ALA A 41 54.64 14.44 -18.39
CA ALA A 41 54.75 14.90 -19.77
C ALA A 41 53.84 16.11 -20.00
N VAL A 42 54.49 17.27 -20.16
CA VAL A 42 53.90 18.52 -20.65
C VAL A 42 53.79 18.41 -22.17
N LEU A 43 52.60 18.60 -22.72
CA LEU A 43 52.42 18.97 -24.13
C LEU A 43 51.32 20.04 -24.23
N LEU A 44 51.76 21.25 -24.62
CA LEU A 44 50.90 22.28 -25.18
C LEU A 44 50.27 21.76 -26.47
N PHE A 45 48.96 21.91 -26.61
CA PHE A 45 48.33 22.01 -27.92
C PHE A 45 47.29 23.14 -27.93
N CYS A 46 47.39 23.92 -29.00
CA CYS A 46 46.68 25.16 -29.26
C CYS A 46 45.17 24.99 -29.45
N ALA A 47 44.49 26.10 -29.15
CA ALA A 47 43.13 26.51 -29.48
C ALA A 47 42.45 25.80 -30.67
N THR A 48 41.20 25.37 -30.45
CA THR A 48 39.96 25.91 -31.08
C THR A 48 38.85 24.87 -30.93
N GLY A 49 37.73 25.27 -30.32
CA GLY A 49 36.56 24.42 -30.21
C GLY A 49 35.55 25.00 -29.22
N CYS A 50 34.58 25.76 -29.73
CA CYS A 50 33.32 25.98 -29.02
C CYS A 50 32.71 24.62 -28.72
N SER A 51 32.45 24.33 -27.45
CA SER A 51 31.59 23.23 -27.04
C SER A 51 30.78 23.74 -25.88
N ASP A 52 29.47 23.74 -26.08
CA ASP A 52 28.45 24.21 -25.16
C ASP A 52 28.73 23.74 -23.73
N ALA A 53 28.78 24.70 -22.81
CA ALA A 53 28.69 24.45 -21.40
C ALA A 53 27.28 23.90 -21.11
N GLY A 54 27.13 22.59 -21.25
CA GLY A 54 26.02 21.83 -20.70
C GLY A 54 26.01 22.06 -19.20
N SER A 55 25.17 23.00 -18.76
CA SER A 55 24.84 23.19 -17.36
C SER A 55 24.23 21.87 -16.88
N ALA A 56 24.98 21.14 -16.06
CA ALA A 56 24.43 20.05 -15.28
C ALA A 56 23.31 20.65 -14.43
N LEU A 57 22.08 20.42 -14.89
CA LEU A 57 20.87 20.66 -14.13
C LEU A 57 20.95 19.68 -12.96
N ASP A 58 21.44 20.17 -11.82
CA ASP A 58 21.29 19.51 -10.54
C ASP A 58 19.79 19.51 -10.24
N ALA A 59 19.11 18.50 -10.75
CA ALA A 59 17.70 18.23 -10.50
C ALA A 59 17.58 17.75 -9.05
N SER A 60 17.69 18.68 -8.12
CA SER A 60 17.30 18.48 -6.74
C SER A 60 15.81 18.13 -6.74
N PRO A 61 15.41 16.92 -6.29
CA PRO A 61 14.00 16.56 -6.27
C PRO A 61 13.29 17.50 -5.30
N GLY A 62 12.38 18.30 -5.85
CA GLY A 62 11.57 19.25 -5.10
C GLY A 62 10.90 18.58 -3.92
N GLN A 63 11.30 19.00 -2.72
CA GLN A 63 10.64 18.66 -1.48
C GLN A 63 9.26 19.33 -1.49
N THR A 64 8.25 18.62 -1.98
CA THR A 64 6.86 18.92 -1.68
C THR A 64 6.64 18.54 -0.22
N SER A 65 6.36 19.52 0.63
CA SER A 65 6.06 19.32 2.05
C SER A 65 4.67 18.71 2.22
N THR A 66 4.54 17.45 1.84
CA THR A 66 3.37 16.63 2.16
C THR A 66 3.40 16.35 3.66
N LYS A 67 2.30 16.63 4.36
CA LYS A 67 2.12 16.25 5.76
C LYS A 67 2.49 14.77 5.92
N ALA A 68 3.51 14.48 6.73
CA ALA A 68 3.97 13.13 6.97
C ALA A 68 2.85 12.28 7.60
N PHE A 69 2.60 11.10 7.03
CA PHE A 69 1.72 10.11 7.65
C PHE A 69 2.42 9.45 8.85
N GLU A 70 1.65 8.94 9.81
CA GLU A 70 2.19 8.28 11.01
C GLU A 70 3.06 7.06 10.65
N VAL A 71 2.64 6.26 9.68
CA VAL A 71 3.36 5.08 9.22
C VAL A 71 4.10 5.38 7.94
N GLN A 72 5.42 5.51 8.04
CA GLN A 72 6.36 5.77 6.96
C GLN A 72 7.25 4.54 6.72
N LYS A 73 7.42 4.16 5.46
CA LYS A 73 8.32 3.07 5.00
C LYS A 73 8.81 3.37 3.59
N SER A 74 9.94 2.77 3.21
CA SER A 74 10.45 2.86 1.84
C SER A 74 9.51 2.16 0.84
N ALA A 75 9.71 2.45 -0.45
CA ALA A 75 8.98 1.79 -1.53
C ALA A 75 9.22 0.27 -1.53
N GLU A 76 10.47 -0.14 -1.27
CA GLU A 76 10.91 -1.53 -1.23
C GLU A 76 10.26 -2.28 -0.06
N GLU A 77 10.28 -1.69 1.14
CA GLU A 77 9.61 -2.26 2.32
C GLU A 77 8.10 -2.43 2.07
N TRP A 78 7.46 -1.42 1.48
CA TRP A 78 6.04 -1.53 1.13
C TRP A 78 5.77 -2.61 0.09
N LYS A 79 6.63 -2.73 -0.92
CA LYS A 79 6.49 -3.74 -1.97
C LYS A 79 6.65 -5.15 -1.39
N GLU A 80 7.57 -5.34 -0.45
CA GLU A 80 7.76 -6.61 0.26
C GLU A 80 6.56 -6.97 1.14
N ILE A 81 6.06 -6.03 1.95
CA ILE A 81 4.94 -6.27 2.88
C ILE A 81 3.62 -6.49 2.14
N LEU A 82 3.36 -5.69 1.09
CA LEU A 82 2.07 -5.68 0.40
C LEU A 82 1.99 -6.74 -0.70
N GLY A 83 3.12 -7.13 -1.28
CA GLY A 83 3.16 -7.83 -2.55
C GLY A 83 2.71 -6.95 -3.71
N GLU A 84 2.81 -7.48 -4.93
CA GLU A 84 2.68 -6.69 -6.16
C GLU A 84 1.29 -6.04 -6.33
N GLN A 85 0.21 -6.81 -6.20
CA GLN A 85 -1.13 -6.32 -6.50
C GLN A 85 -1.58 -5.22 -5.53
N ARG A 86 -1.36 -5.41 -4.23
CA ARG A 86 -1.68 -4.40 -3.22
C ARG A 86 -0.77 -3.19 -3.33
N TYR A 87 0.52 -3.38 -3.60
CA TYR A 87 1.44 -2.27 -3.81
C TYR A 87 0.99 -1.40 -4.99
N ARG A 88 0.65 -2.01 -6.13
CA ARG A 88 0.15 -1.30 -7.31
C ARG A 88 -1.09 -0.47 -7.00
N VAL A 89 -2.06 -1.02 -6.26
CA VAL A 89 -3.27 -0.28 -5.90
C VAL A 89 -2.99 0.78 -4.83
N MET A 90 -2.43 0.37 -3.68
CA MET A 90 -2.32 1.23 -2.50
C MET A 90 -1.21 2.28 -2.57
N ARG A 91 -0.16 2.07 -3.38
CA ARG A 91 1.00 2.97 -3.47
C ARG A 91 1.15 3.65 -4.82
N LEU A 92 0.69 3.01 -5.89
CA LEU A 92 0.73 3.57 -7.24
C LEU A 92 -0.67 4.04 -7.71
N HIS A 93 -1.61 4.20 -6.79
CA HIS A 93 -2.98 4.68 -7.04
C HIS A 93 -3.71 3.90 -8.16
N GLY A 94 -3.40 2.62 -8.32
CA GLY A 94 -4.06 1.76 -9.29
C GLY A 94 -5.46 1.34 -8.82
N THR A 95 -6.27 0.83 -9.75
CA THR A 95 -7.57 0.21 -9.44
C THR A 95 -7.52 -1.29 -9.75
N GLU A 96 -8.15 -2.13 -8.92
CA GLU A 96 -8.36 -3.55 -9.22
C GLU A 96 -9.46 -3.73 -10.28
N ARG A 97 -9.52 -4.88 -10.94
CA ARG A 97 -10.57 -5.17 -11.93
C ARG A 97 -11.91 -5.35 -11.23
N ALA A 98 -12.96 -4.73 -11.77
CA ALA A 98 -14.34 -4.88 -11.31
C ALA A 98 -14.75 -6.37 -11.18
N PHE A 99 -15.52 -6.69 -10.14
CA PHE A 99 -16.08 -8.01 -9.83
C PHE A 99 -15.05 -9.11 -9.51
N THR A 100 -13.77 -8.76 -9.33
CA THR A 100 -12.72 -9.74 -9.01
C THR A 100 -12.25 -9.69 -7.55
N GLY A 101 -12.58 -8.62 -6.84
CA GLY A 101 -12.15 -8.41 -5.45
C GLY A 101 -12.83 -9.35 -4.48
N LYS A 102 -12.04 -9.94 -3.55
CA LYS A 102 -12.53 -10.86 -2.49
C LYS A 102 -13.74 -10.34 -1.73
N TYR A 103 -13.81 -9.03 -1.49
CA TYR A 103 -14.81 -8.40 -0.65
C TYR A 103 -15.95 -7.72 -1.41
N HIS A 104 -15.98 -7.81 -2.75
CA HIS A 104 -17.05 -7.21 -3.54
C HIS A 104 -18.42 -7.79 -3.11
N ASP A 105 -18.60 -9.11 -3.25
CA ASP A 105 -19.84 -9.81 -2.89
C ASP A 105 -19.86 -10.37 -1.45
N PHE A 106 -18.80 -10.11 -0.68
CA PHE A 106 -18.70 -10.61 0.69
C PHE A 106 -19.65 -9.85 1.64
N LYS A 107 -20.36 -10.59 2.51
CA LYS A 107 -21.38 -10.07 3.44
C LYS A 107 -21.14 -10.50 4.90
N GLY A 108 -19.89 -10.77 5.29
CA GLY A 108 -19.57 -11.10 6.68
C GLY A 108 -19.78 -9.90 7.62
N ARG A 109 -20.16 -10.17 8.87
CA ARG A 109 -20.30 -9.15 9.93
C ARG A 109 -18.96 -8.90 10.62
N GLY A 110 -18.48 -7.66 10.60
CA GLY A 110 -17.14 -7.31 11.05
C GLY A 110 -16.66 -5.95 10.61
N ILE A 111 -15.38 -5.70 10.81
CA ILE A 111 -14.70 -4.44 10.47
C ILE A 111 -13.73 -4.66 9.31
N TYR A 112 -13.79 -3.75 8.35
CA TYR A 112 -12.80 -3.65 7.27
C TYR A 112 -11.67 -2.73 7.71
N VAL A 113 -10.47 -3.26 7.71
CA VAL A 113 -9.25 -2.57 8.10
C VAL A 113 -8.33 -2.37 6.90
N CYS A 114 -7.48 -1.35 6.95
CA CYS A 114 -6.45 -1.09 5.95
C CYS A 114 -5.53 -2.31 5.81
N ALA A 115 -5.39 -2.83 4.59
CA ALA A 115 -4.55 -3.99 4.33
C ALA A 115 -3.05 -3.74 4.64
N ALA A 116 -2.61 -2.48 4.63
CA ALA A 116 -1.22 -2.09 4.88
C ALA A 116 -0.88 -1.91 6.36
N CYS A 117 -1.66 -1.12 7.10
CA CYS A 117 -1.34 -0.71 8.47
C CYS A 117 -2.35 -1.18 9.53
N GLY A 118 -3.43 -1.86 9.12
CA GLY A 118 -4.44 -2.39 10.03
C GLY A 118 -5.36 -1.36 10.68
N LYS A 119 -5.30 -0.08 10.31
CA LYS A 119 -6.26 0.93 10.79
C LYS A 119 -7.68 0.52 10.39
N GLU A 120 -8.64 0.65 11.30
CA GLU A 120 -10.06 0.41 11.03
C GLU A 120 -10.63 1.51 10.14
N LEU A 121 -11.37 1.10 9.09
CA LEU A 121 -11.83 1.99 8.03
C LEU A 121 -13.36 2.01 7.91
N PHE A 122 -13.98 0.82 7.83
CA PHE A 122 -15.42 0.69 7.56
C PHE A 122 -16.04 -0.44 8.39
N SER A 123 -17.31 -0.28 8.78
CA SER A 123 -18.13 -1.35 9.35
C SER A 123 -18.82 -2.13 8.24
N SER A 124 -19.06 -3.43 8.45
CA SER A 124 -19.95 -4.21 7.58
C SER A 124 -21.38 -3.69 7.55
N GLU A 125 -21.81 -2.97 8.59
CA GLU A 125 -23.17 -2.40 8.68
C GLU A 125 -23.39 -1.30 7.65
N THR A 126 -22.34 -0.59 7.27
CA THR A 126 -22.43 0.47 6.25
C THR A 126 -22.17 -0.05 4.84
N LYS A 127 -21.82 -1.33 4.69
CA LYS A 127 -21.58 -1.98 3.39
C LYS A 127 -22.90 -2.25 2.68
N PHE A 128 -22.95 -1.92 1.39
CA PHE A 128 -24.09 -2.23 0.54
C PHE A 128 -23.64 -2.72 -0.84
N ASP A 129 -24.59 -3.28 -1.59
CA ASP A 129 -24.39 -3.67 -2.98
C ASP A 129 -24.79 -2.52 -3.90
N SER A 130 -23.80 -1.95 -4.59
CA SER A 130 -23.98 -0.85 -5.53
C SER A 130 -24.01 -1.31 -6.99
N GLY A 131 -23.74 -2.60 -7.26
CA GLY A 131 -23.58 -3.12 -8.63
C GLY A 131 -22.35 -2.61 -9.40
N THR A 132 -21.43 -1.88 -8.76
CA THR A 132 -20.28 -1.28 -9.46
C THR A 132 -19.11 -2.23 -9.72
N GLY A 133 -19.06 -3.36 -9.01
CA GLY A 133 -17.94 -4.31 -9.08
C GLY A 133 -16.87 -4.14 -8.00
N TRP A 134 -17.03 -3.19 -7.08
CA TRP A 134 -16.14 -3.02 -5.92
C TRP A 134 -16.94 -2.94 -4.61
N PRO A 135 -16.32 -3.29 -3.46
CA PRO A 135 -16.90 -3.00 -2.15
C PRO A 135 -17.39 -1.55 -2.04
N SER A 136 -18.63 -1.36 -1.60
CA SER A 136 -19.24 -0.05 -1.44
C SER A 136 -19.76 0.14 -0.03
N PHE A 137 -19.48 1.29 0.57
CA PHE A 137 -19.92 1.67 1.91
C PHE A 137 -20.58 3.05 1.84
N TYR A 138 -21.63 3.30 2.62
CA TYR A 138 -22.27 4.61 2.62
C TYR A 138 -21.66 5.59 3.64
N GLU A 139 -20.90 5.08 4.60
CA GLU A 139 -20.25 5.88 5.65
C GLU A 139 -18.97 5.19 6.15
N PRO A 140 -17.89 5.94 6.46
CA PRO A 140 -16.73 5.41 7.16
C PRO A 140 -17.04 5.04 8.61
N LEU A 141 -16.16 4.26 9.25
CA LEU A 141 -16.35 3.84 10.64
C LEU A 141 -16.38 5.02 11.63
N SER A 142 -15.66 6.10 11.32
CA SER A 142 -15.68 7.36 12.06
C SER A 142 -15.14 8.49 11.18
N GLN A 143 -15.33 9.74 11.60
CA GLN A 143 -14.85 10.93 10.87
C GLN A 143 -13.35 10.92 10.54
N ASN A 144 -12.53 10.25 11.37
CA ASN A 144 -11.07 10.16 11.18
C ASN A 144 -10.62 8.76 10.70
N ALA A 145 -11.54 7.92 10.24
CA ALA A 145 -11.22 6.58 9.73
C ALA A 145 -10.55 6.66 8.35
N ILE A 146 -10.97 7.61 7.52
CA ILE A 146 -10.47 7.83 6.16
C ILE A 146 -9.92 9.26 5.99
N GLY A 147 -9.06 9.45 5.00
CA GLY A 147 -8.65 10.75 4.49
C GLY A 147 -9.16 10.91 3.07
N GLU A 148 -9.41 12.16 2.67
CA GLU A 148 -9.91 12.51 1.34
C GLU A 148 -8.97 13.51 0.67
N SER A 149 -8.78 13.36 -0.63
CA SER A 149 -7.98 14.30 -1.43
C SER A 149 -8.57 14.47 -2.83
N ARG A 150 -8.34 15.64 -3.43
CA ARG A 150 -8.77 15.91 -4.80
C ARG A 150 -7.89 15.10 -5.78
N ASP A 151 -8.52 14.35 -6.67
CA ASP A 151 -7.88 13.60 -7.75
C ASP A 151 -8.32 14.16 -9.11
N GLU A 152 -7.36 14.63 -9.89
CA GLU A 152 -7.55 15.24 -11.22
C GLU A 152 -7.02 14.34 -12.36
N SER A 153 -6.71 13.09 -12.04
CA SER A 153 -6.16 12.13 -12.99
C SER A 153 -7.15 11.82 -14.12
N TYR A 154 -6.63 11.49 -15.30
CA TYR A 154 -7.43 11.11 -16.48
C TYR A 154 -8.45 12.18 -16.94
N GLY A 155 -8.21 13.46 -16.61
CA GLY A 155 -9.08 14.57 -17.01
C GLY A 155 -10.42 14.62 -16.28
N MET A 156 -10.57 13.89 -15.17
CA MET A 156 -11.75 13.88 -14.32
C MET A 156 -11.41 14.46 -12.95
N VAL A 157 -12.36 15.17 -12.32
CA VAL A 157 -12.23 15.61 -10.92
C VAL A 157 -13.02 14.66 -10.04
N ARG A 158 -12.33 13.93 -9.16
CA ARG A 158 -12.91 12.99 -8.20
C ARG A 158 -12.34 13.25 -6.81
N THR A 159 -12.98 12.71 -5.79
CA THR A 159 -12.45 12.71 -4.42
C THR A 159 -11.87 11.32 -4.14
N GLU A 160 -10.54 11.25 -4.09
CA GLU A 160 -9.80 10.07 -3.69
C GLU A 160 -9.93 9.85 -2.19
N VAL A 161 -10.01 8.58 -1.80
CA VAL A 161 -10.09 8.12 -0.42
C VAL A 161 -8.83 7.33 -0.11
N HIS A 162 -8.09 7.74 0.91
CA HIS A 162 -6.87 7.09 1.38
C HIS A 162 -6.90 6.80 2.88
N CYS A 163 -6.02 5.91 3.33
CA CYS A 163 -5.82 5.67 4.75
C CYS A 163 -5.03 6.83 5.38
N PRO A 164 -5.56 7.56 6.37
CA PRO A 164 -4.89 8.74 6.92
C PRO A 164 -3.69 8.38 7.82
N ARG A 165 -3.53 7.10 8.18
CA ARG A 165 -2.41 6.62 9.00
C ARG A 165 -1.17 6.29 8.19
N CYS A 166 -1.33 5.74 6.99
CA CYS A 166 -0.21 5.27 6.17
C CYS A 166 -0.20 5.81 4.74
N GLY A 167 -1.17 6.66 4.37
CA GLY A 167 -1.31 7.24 3.03
C GLY A 167 -1.64 6.22 1.93
N GLY A 168 -2.14 5.04 2.28
CA GLY A 168 -2.44 4.01 1.27
C GLY A 168 -3.73 4.32 0.53
N HIS A 169 -3.70 4.32 -0.80
CA HIS A 169 -4.88 4.49 -1.65
C HIS A 169 -5.92 3.40 -1.39
N LEU A 170 -7.17 3.81 -1.17
CA LEU A 170 -8.30 2.91 -0.95
C LEU A 170 -9.24 2.89 -2.15
N GLY A 171 -9.63 4.07 -2.65
CA GLY A 171 -10.58 4.20 -3.76
C GLY A 171 -11.08 5.64 -3.90
N HIS A 172 -12.37 5.80 -4.15
CA HIS A 172 -13.00 7.11 -4.34
C HIS A 172 -14.37 7.19 -3.68
N VAL A 173 -14.80 8.41 -3.35
CA VAL A 173 -16.16 8.70 -2.85
C VAL A 173 -16.98 9.43 -3.91
N PHE A 174 -18.25 9.06 -4.00
CA PHE A 174 -19.25 9.60 -4.93
C PHE A 174 -20.53 9.99 -4.19
N SER A 175 -21.33 10.89 -4.76
CA SER A 175 -22.58 11.39 -4.18
C SER A 175 -23.83 10.67 -4.72
N ASP A 176 -23.70 9.38 -5.05
CA ASP A 176 -24.74 8.51 -5.62
C ASP A 176 -25.00 7.28 -4.73
N GLY A 177 -24.80 7.45 -3.42
CA GLY A 177 -25.08 6.42 -2.42
C GLY A 177 -26.51 6.43 -1.91
N PRO A 178 -26.86 5.45 -1.06
CA PRO A 178 -28.17 5.38 -0.41
C PRO A 178 -28.28 6.41 0.74
N GLU A 179 -29.51 6.62 1.21
CA GLU A 179 -29.78 7.20 2.52
C GLU A 179 -29.05 6.40 3.63
N PRO A 180 -28.60 7.04 4.73
CA PRO A 180 -28.87 8.43 5.14
C PRO A 180 -27.86 9.47 4.63
N THR A 181 -26.74 9.04 4.04
CA THR A 181 -25.64 9.96 3.69
C THR A 181 -25.69 10.45 2.25
N GLY A 182 -26.30 9.66 1.35
CA GLY A 182 -26.22 9.88 -0.09
C GLY A 182 -24.81 9.65 -0.67
N LEU A 183 -23.87 9.13 0.14
CA LEU A 183 -22.49 8.94 -0.24
C LEU A 183 -22.19 7.47 -0.55
N ARG A 184 -21.29 7.24 -1.49
CA ARG A 184 -20.78 5.92 -1.84
C ARG A 184 -19.27 5.93 -1.86
N TYR A 185 -18.69 5.34 -0.83
CA TYR A 185 -17.27 5.01 -0.74
C TYR A 185 -17.02 3.73 -1.54
N CYS A 186 -16.50 3.86 -2.76
CA CYS A 186 -16.19 2.77 -3.67
C CYS A 186 -14.71 2.37 -3.51
N ILE A 187 -14.46 1.25 -2.84
CA ILE A 187 -13.15 0.91 -2.30
C ILE A 187 -12.61 -0.36 -2.95
N ASN A 188 -11.34 -0.34 -3.34
CA ASN A 188 -10.65 -1.54 -3.84
C ASN A 188 -10.61 -2.61 -2.73
N SER A 189 -11.09 -3.82 -3.04
CA SER A 189 -11.05 -4.95 -2.13
C SER A 189 -9.63 -5.30 -1.70
N VAL A 190 -8.64 -5.19 -2.59
CA VAL A 190 -7.23 -5.49 -2.25
C VAL A 190 -6.65 -4.54 -1.21
N SER A 191 -7.20 -3.33 -1.07
CA SER A 191 -6.81 -2.35 -0.05
C SER A 191 -7.38 -2.65 1.33
N LEU A 192 -8.26 -3.65 1.44
CA LEU A 192 -8.94 -4.02 2.67
C LEU A 192 -8.47 -5.39 3.19
N ARG A 193 -8.57 -5.55 4.50
CA ARG A 193 -8.60 -6.83 5.20
C ARG A 193 -9.84 -6.83 6.10
N PHE A 194 -10.41 -8.00 6.34
CA PHE A 194 -11.61 -8.15 7.16
C PHE A 194 -11.27 -8.78 8.51
N VAL A 195 -11.85 -8.24 9.57
CA VAL A 195 -11.81 -8.78 10.94
C VAL A 195 -13.26 -9.09 11.32
N ALA A 196 -13.57 -10.37 11.51
CA ALA A 196 -14.90 -10.80 11.90
C ALA A 196 -15.21 -10.36 13.34
N ASN A 197 -16.45 -9.97 13.60
CA ASN A 197 -16.91 -9.82 14.98
C ASN A 197 -16.92 -11.20 15.65
N GLU A 198 -16.58 -11.26 16.94
CA GLU A 198 -16.78 -12.49 17.70
C GLU A 198 -18.28 -12.85 17.63
N ALA A 199 -18.56 -14.11 17.30
CA ALA A 199 -19.94 -14.59 17.30
C ALA A 199 -20.38 -14.74 18.75
N GLU A 200 -21.21 -13.82 19.23
CA GLU A 200 -22.04 -14.03 20.43
C GLU A 200 -23.01 -15.20 20.23
#